data_AF-A0A349YNH6-F1
#
_entry.id   AF-A0A349YNH6-F1
#
_cell.length_a   1.000
_cell.length_b   1.000
_cell.length_c   1.000
_cell.angle_alpha   90.00
_cell.angle_beta   90.00
_cell.angle_gamma   90.00
#
_symmetry.space_group_name_H-M   'P 1'
#
loop_
_entity.id
_entity.type
_entity.pdbx_description
1 polymer ?
#
loop_
_entity_poly.entity_id
_entity_poly.type
_entity_poly.pdbx_seq_one_letter_code
_entity_poly.pdbx_strand_id
1 'polypeptide(L)' 'MKMTDNILEVKHLKKYFPIKKSALGRSSGSVKAVDDVSFSIKRGTTMGLVG' A
#
# COMPACT_ATOMS: atom_id res chain seq x y z
N MET A 1 -25.10 5.79 -16.93
CA MET A 1 -23.79 5.22 -17.31
C MET A 1 -22.77 5.60 -16.26
N LYS A 2 -22.36 4.63 -15.42
CA LYS A 2 -21.06 4.54 -14.70
C LYS A 2 -21.17 3.38 -13.71
N MET A 3 -20.88 2.17 -14.20
CA MET A 3 -20.35 1.14 -13.33
C MET A 3 -18.88 1.09 -13.67
N THR A 4 -18.05 1.75 -12.87
CA THR A 4 -16.63 1.46 -12.88
C THR A 4 -16.53 -0.01 -12.46
N ASP A 5 -16.43 -0.91 -13.43
CA ASP A 5 -16.30 -2.37 -13.23
C ASP A 5 -14.90 -2.70 -12.70
N ASN A 6 -14.50 -1.97 -11.66
CA ASN A 6 -13.29 -2.17 -10.90
C ASN A 6 -13.59 -3.30 -9.93
N ILE A 7 -12.81 -4.39 -10.04
CA ILE A 7 -12.85 -5.50 -9.09
C ILE A 7 -11.98 -5.24 -7.86
N LEU A 8 -11.08 -4.26 -7.94
CA LEU A 8 -10.28 -3.77 -6.82
C LEU A 8 -10.10 -2.25 -6.94
N GLU A 9 -10.30 -1.53 -5.85
CA GLU A 9 -9.88 -0.14 -5.69
C GLU A 9 -9.00 -0.01 -4.46
N VAL A 10 -7.81 0.54 -4.64
CA VAL A 10 -6.86 0.86 -3.57
C VAL A 10 -6.67 2.37 -3.56
N LYS A 11 -6.86 2.99 -2.39
CA LYS A 11 -6.74 4.44 -2.21
C LYS A 11 -5.83 4.72 -1.03
N HIS A 12 -4.80 5.52 -1.25
CA HIS A 12 -3.85 6.00 -0.23
C HIS A 12 -3.27 4.88 0.66
N LEU A 13 -2.97 3.71 0.06
CA LEU A 13 -2.44 2.57 0.80
C LEU A 13 -1.06 2.90 1.38
N LYS A 14 -0.94 2.71 2.69
CA LYS A 14 0.30 2.90 3.44
C LYS A 14 0.57 1.67 4.29
N LYS A 15 1.81 1.18 4.24
CA LYS A 15 2.28 0.12 5.13
C LYS A 15 3.66 0.47 5.64
N TYR A 16 3.72 0.88 6.90
CA TYR A 16 4.96 1.24 7.57
C TYR A 16 5.28 0.21 8.66
N PHE A 17 6.52 -0.25 8.72
CA PHE A 17 7.02 -1.15 9.74
C PHE A 17 7.91 -0.37 10.71
N PRO A 18 7.60 -0.34 12.01
CA PRO A 18 8.42 0.37 12.97
C PRO A 18 9.79 -0.31 13.11
N ILE A 19 10.85 0.50 13.15
CA ILE A 19 12.19 0.00 13.46
C ILE A 19 12.25 -0.18 14.98
N LYS A 20 12.19 -1.44 15.43
CA LYS A 20 12.28 -1.76 16.87
C LYS A 20 13.68 -1.44 17.40
N LYS A 21 13.75 -0.83 18.59
CA LYS A 21 14.96 -0.82 19.44
C LYS A 21 14.62 -1.37 20.83
N SER A 22 15.67 -1.84 21.50
CA SER A 22 15.71 -2.40 22.86
C SER A 22 14.94 -1.55 23.90
N ALA A 23 14.62 -2.18 25.04
CA ALA A 23 13.68 -1.77 26.10
C ALA A 23 13.79 -0.34 26.67
N LEU A 24 14.83 0.44 26.33
CA LEU A 24 15.03 1.82 26.81
C LEU A 24 15.12 2.90 25.69
N GLY A 25 14.92 2.58 24.42
CA GLY A 25 15.10 3.54 23.31
C GLY A 25 13.81 4.09 22.71
N ARG A 26 13.67 5.42 22.57
CA ARG A 26 12.61 6.07 21.76
C ARG A 26 12.69 5.59 20.29
N SER A 27 11.56 5.21 19.69
CA SER A 27 11.53 4.78 18.28
C SER A 27 11.96 5.94 17.38
N SER A 28 12.98 5.75 16.54
CA SER A 28 13.50 6.81 15.69
C SER A 28 13.09 6.72 14.21
N GLY A 29 12.26 5.74 13.82
CA GLY A 29 11.79 5.65 12.43
C GLY A 29 10.95 4.43 12.10
N SER A 30 10.42 4.44 10.89
CA SER A 30 9.69 3.34 10.28
C SER A 30 10.18 3.10 8.86
N VAL A 31 10.33 1.84 8.46
CA VAL A 31 10.50 1.45 7.07
C VAL A 31 9.16 1.59 6.37
N LYS A 32 9.10 2.41 5.30
CA LYS A 32 7.90 2.55 4.48
C LYS A 32 7.89 1.48 3.39
N ALA A 33 7.20 0.36 3.62
CA ALA A 33 7.07 -0.70 2.63
C ALA A 33 6.09 -0.35 1.51
N VAL A 34 5.06 0.43 1.82
CA VAL A 34 4.15 1.04 0.84
C VAL A 34 3.88 2.46 1.30
N ASP A 35 4.01 3.46 0.42
CA ASP A 35 3.75 4.87 0.74
C ASP A 35 2.80 5.51 -0.28
N ASP A 36 1.59 5.82 0.19
CA ASP A 36 0.55 6.57 -0.52
C ASP A 36 0.21 6.06 -1.93
N VAL A 37 0.04 4.75 -2.07
CA VAL A 37 -0.25 4.11 -3.35
C VAL A 37 -1.75 4.07 -3.62
N SER A 38 -2.17 4.50 -4.81
CA SER A 38 -3.56 4.42 -5.27
C SER A 38 -3.63 3.81 -6.67
N PHE A 39 -4.49 2.81 -6.85
CA PHE A 39 -4.73 2.16 -8.15
C PHE A 39 -6.09 1.45 -8.17
N SER A 40 -6.51 1.00 -9.35
CA SER A 40 -7.69 0.16 -9.52
C SER A 40 -7.42 -0.95 -10.51
N ILE A 41 -8.06 -2.10 -10.32
CA ILE A 41 -8.02 -3.23 -11.26
C ILE A 41 -9.42 -3.38 -11.83
N LYS A 42 -9.53 -3.34 -13.17
CA LYS A 42 -10.78 -3.57 -13.89
C LYS A 42 -11.03 -5.06 -14.06
N ARG A 43 -12.30 -5.46 -14.13
CA ARG A 43 -12.68 -6.83 -14.47
C ARG A 43 -12.05 -7.25 -15.80
N GLY A 44 -11.61 -8.51 -15.86
CA GLY A 44 -11.02 -9.09 -17.07
C GLY A 44 -9.62 -8.58 -17.39
N THR A 45 -8.97 -7.85 -16.48
CA THR A 45 -7.58 -7.41 -16.63
C THR A 45 -6.65 -8.17 -15.70
N THR A 46 -5.44 -8.45 -16.19
CA THR A 46 -4.32 -8.96 -15.38
C THR A 46 -3.36 -7.81 -15.14
N MET A 47 -3.07 -7.50 -13.87
CA MET A 47 -2.09 -6.49 -13.49
C MET A 47 -0.84 -7.17 -12.93
N GLY A 48 0.31 -6.93 -13.56
CA GLY A 48 1.61 -7.33 -13.03
C GLY A 48 2.22 -6.19 -12.21
N LEU A 49 2.56 -6.47 -10.95
CA LEU A 49 3.43 -5.61 -10.17
C LEU A 49 4.88 -6.05 -10.41
N VAL A 50 5.68 -5.15 -10.99
CA VAL A 50 7.11 -5.38 -11.26
C VAL A 50 7.88 -4.28 -10.55
N GLY A 51 9.01 -4.66 -9.95
CA GLY A 51 9.92 -3.77 -9.23
C GLY A 51 11.35 -4.18 -9.50
#